data_AF-A0A6V8PM06-F1
#
_entry.id   AF-A0A6V8PM06-F1
#
_cell.length_a   1.000
_cell.length_b   1.000
_cell.length_c   1.000
_cell.angle_alpha   90.00
_cell.angle_beta   90.00
_cell.angle_gamma   90.00
#
_symmetry.space_group_name_H-M   'P 1'
#
loop_
_entity.id
_entity.type
_entity.pdbx_description
1 polymer ?
#
loop_
_entity_poly.entity_id
_entity_poly.type
_entity_poly.pdbx_seq_one_letter_code
_entity_poly.pdbx_strand_id
1 'polypeptide(L)'
;WARTVKCQNPACGAEIPLVRQTWLAKKDNKKVAYKPIPKGNNIEFEIVGANGNSPIDFDPETGTVSRAKVICPCCNSSLNDKETRKQFQDGKAGQRMIAVVLHYPNKQAGF
;
A
#
# COMPACT_ATOMS: atom_id res chain seq x y z
N TRP A 1 -4.06 7.88 3.86
CA TRP A 1 -2.74 8.36 3.40
C TRP A 1 -1.65 7.47 3.97
N ALA A 2 -0.59 7.20 3.23
CA ALA A 2 0.59 6.48 3.69
C ALA A 2 1.83 7.37 3.64
N ARG A 3 2.73 7.20 4.60
CA ARG A 3 4.10 7.73 4.48
C ARG A 3 4.84 6.95 3.40
N THR A 4 5.80 7.58 2.74
CA THR A 4 6.56 6.92 1.67
C THR A 4 8.05 7.06 1.89
N VAL A 5 8.80 6.10 1.36
CA VAL A 5 10.27 6.14 1.27
C VAL A 5 10.70 5.78 -0.14
N LYS A 6 11.86 6.27 -0.56
CA LYS A 6 12.44 5.95 -1.86
C LYS A 6 13.24 4.66 -1.79
N CYS A 7 13.02 3.76 -2.75
CA CYS A 7 13.83 2.57 -2.95
C CYS A 7 15.29 2.97 -3.14
N GLN A 8 16.20 2.32 -2.41
CA GLN A 8 17.65 2.61 -2.48
C GLN A 8 18.34 1.93 -3.66
N ASN A 9 17.68 0.98 -4.33
CA ASN A 9 18.21 0.40 -5.57
C ASN A 9 18.20 1.48 -6.67
N PRO A 10 19.37 1.91 -7.20
CA PRO A 10 19.45 3.01 -8.17
C PRO A 10 18.71 2.74 -9.47
N ALA A 11 18.60 1.47 -9.88
CA ALA A 11 17.85 1.07 -11.07
C ALA A 11 16.33 1.10 -10.87
N CYS A 12 15.86 1.12 -9.61
CA CYS A 12 14.44 1.16 -9.27
C CYS A 12 14.00 2.58 -8.85
N GLY A 13 14.52 3.09 -7.74
CA GLY A 13 14.19 4.43 -7.25
C GLY A 13 12.70 4.69 -6.93
N ALA A 14 11.88 3.63 -6.84
CA ALA A 14 10.43 3.75 -6.64
C ALA A 14 10.06 4.38 -5.31
N GLU A 15 8.94 5.10 -5.28
CA GLU A 15 8.34 5.62 -4.05
C GLU A 15 7.46 4.54 -3.41
N ILE A 16 7.94 3.95 -2.32
CA ILE A 16 7.30 2.82 -1.64
C ILE A 16 6.41 3.37 -0.51
N PRO A 17 5.08 3.18 -0.58
CA PRO A 17 4.20 3.48 0.55
C PRO A 17 4.51 2.53 1.69
N LEU A 18 4.66 3.04 2.91
CA LEU A 18 4.87 2.27 4.11
C LEU A 18 3.52 1.87 4.70
N VAL A 19 3.14 0.62 4.48
CA VAL A 19 1.86 0.07 4.94
C VAL A 19 2.09 -1.34 5.49
N ARG A 20 1.42 -1.66 6.60
CA ARG A 20 1.52 -2.97 7.23
C ARG A 20 0.57 -4.00 6.60
N GLN A 21 -0.57 -3.54 6.10
CA GLN A 21 -1.62 -4.33 5.47
C GLN A 21 -2.29 -3.48 4.37
N THR A 22 -3.08 -4.10 3.51
CA THR A 22 -3.83 -3.41 2.45
C THR A 22 -5.35 -3.53 2.57
N TRP A 23 -5.86 -4.11 3.67
CA TRP A 23 -7.29 -4.08 3.99
C TRP A 23 -7.81 -2.65 4.11
N LEU A 24 -8.92 -2.37 3.42
CA LEU A 24 -9.74 -1.16 3.60
C LEU A 24 -10.97 -1.47 4.47
N ALA A 25 -11.52 -2.68 4.35
CA ALA A 25 -12.56 -3.21 5.22
C ALA A 25 -12.37 -4.73 5.34
N LYS A 26 -12.40 -5.25 6.58
CA LYS A 26 -12.31 -6.68 6.88
C LYS A 26 -13.39 -7.06 7.89
N LYS A 27 -14.64 -7.11 7.44
CA LYS A 27 -15.81 -7.58 8.18
C LYS A 27 -16.36 -8.85 7.53
N ASP A 28 -17.13 -9.63 8.28
CA ASP A 28 -17.65 -10.92 7.78
C ASP A 28 -18.48 -10.76 6.50
N ASN A 29 -19.28 -9.69 6.42
CA ASN A 29 -20.11 -9.36 5.27
C ASN A 29 -19.44 -8.40 4.27
N LYS A 30 -18.21 -7.94 4.51
CA LYS A 30 -17.53 -6.96 3.65
C LYS A 30 -16.02 -7.06 3.76
N LYS A 31 -15.40 -7.57 2.70
CA LYS A 31 -13.94 -7.70 2.56
C LYS A 31 -13.45 -6.93 1.35
N VAL A 32 -12.85 -5.76 1.60
CA VAL A 32 -12.34 -4.86 0.55
C VAL A 32 -10.89 -4.54 0.86
N ALA A 33 -10.02 -4.65 -0.12
CA ALA A 33 -8.60 -4.31 -0.03
C ALA A 33 -8.16 -3.49 -1.24
N TYR A 34 -6.95 -2.94 -1.19
CA TYR A 34 -6.29 -2.43 -2.39
C TYR A 34 -5.10 -3.31 -2.78
N LYS A 35 -4.93 -3.54 -4.08
CA LYS A 35 -3.82 -4.28 -4.66
C LYS A 35 -2.78 -3.29 -5.19
N PRO A 36 -1.54 -3.29 -4.68
CA PRO A 36 -0.46 -2.53 -5.29
C PRO A 36 -0.02 -3.19 -6.59
N ILE A 37 0.02 -2.43 -7.68
CA ILE A 37 0.39 -2.89 -9.03
C ILE A 37 1.69 -2.18 -9.42
N PRO A 38 2.84 -2.86 -9.42
CA PRO A 38 4.09 -2.28 -9.90
C PRO A 38 4.03 -1.94 -11.38
N LYS A 39 4.40 -0.71 -11.74
CA LYS A 39 4.59 -0.25 -13.11
C LYS A 39 5.94 0.46 -13.22
N GLY A 40 6.97 -0.30 -13.59
CA GLY A 40 8.34 0.20 -13.61
C GLY A 40 8.80 0.65 -12.23
N ASN A 41 9.07 1.95 -12.07
CA ASN A 41 9.43 2.59 -10.80
C ASN A 41 8.26 3.25 -10.08
N ASN A 42 7.03 3.03 -10.54
CA ASN A 42 5.82 3.51 -9.88
C ASN A 42 4.98 2.34 -9.37
N ILE A 43 4.08 2.63 -8.44
CA ILE A 43 3.13 1.68 -7.86
C ILE A 43 1.76 2.27 -8.09
N GLU A 44 0.88 1.60 -8.82
CA GLU A 44 -0.54 1.94 -8.90
C GLU A 44 -1.34 1.12 -7.87
N PHE A 45 -2.60 1.49 -7.65
CA PHE A 45 -3.48 0.78 -6.72
C PHE A 45 -4.82 0.47 -7.36
N GLU A 46 -5.26 -0.77 -7.25
CA GLU A 46 -6.59 -1.22 -7.65
C GLU A 46 -7.41 -1.60 -6.42
N ILE A 47 -8.69 -1.23 -6.38
CA ILE A 47 -9.60 -1.67 -5.31
C ILE A 47 -10.19 -3.04 -5.66
N VAL A 48 -10.08 -4.00 -4.75
CA VAL A 48 -10.53 -5.39 -4.96
C VAL A 48 -11.47 -5.85 -3.84
N GLY A 49 -12.29 -6.87 -4.11
CA GLY A 49 -13.22 -7.46 -3.15
C GLY A 49 -14.52 -6.67 -2.91
N ALA A 50 -14.69 -5.53 -3.58
CA ALA A 50 -15.97 -4.83 -3.64
C ALA A 50 -16.87 -5.41 -4.75
N ASN A 51 -18.19 -5.26 -4.62
CA ASN A 51 -19.15 -5.68 -5.66
C ASN A 51 -18.77 -5.07 -7.02
N GLY A 52 -18.64 -5.92 -8.04
CA GLY A 52 -18.25 -5.52 -9.39
C GLY A 52 -16.75 -5.35 -9.64
N ASN A 53 -15.90 -5.52 -8.62
CA ASN A 53 -14.44 -5.47 -8.76
C ASN A 53 -13.83 -6.88 -8.77
N SER A 54 -12.55 -6.95 -9.14
CA SER A 54 -11.74 -8.17 -9.09
C SER A 54 -11.78 -8.81 -7.69
N PRO A 55 -11.77 -10.16 -7.61
CA PRO A 55 -11.67 -10.84 -6.33
C PRO A 55 -10.33 -10.58 -5.65
N ILE A 56 -10.26 -10.81 -4.34
CA ILE A 56 -9.00 -10.77 -3.59
C ILE A 56 -8.24 -12.06 -3.89
N ASP A 57 -7.15 -11.96 -4.66
CA ASP A 57 -6.30 -13.06 -5.12
C ASP A 57 -4.90 -13.07 -4.47
N PHE A 58 -4.71 -12.27 -3.42
CA PHE A 58 -3.45 -12.11 -2.68
C PHE A 58 -3.74 -12.00 -1.19
N ASP A 59 -2.70 -12.03 -0.35
CA ASP A 59 -2.83 -11.84 1.11
C ASP A 59 -2.81 -10.34 1.49
N PRO A 60 -3.95 -9.74 1.90
CA PRO A 60 -4.00 -8.33 2.26
C PRO A 60 -3.48 -8.04 3.67
N GLU A 61 -3.15 -9.06 4.47
CA GLU A 61 -2.40 -8.89 5.72
C GLU A 61 -0.94 -8.50 5.45
N THR A 62 -0.44 -8.79 4.24
CA THR A 62 0.92 -8.49 3.84
C THR A 62 0.98 -7.13 3.14
N GLY A 63 1.50 -6.14 3.85
CA GLY A 63 1.86 -4.83 3.28
C GLY A 63 3.31 -4.77 2.79
N THR A 64 3.78 -3.57 2.47
CA THR A 64 5.18 -3.29 2.11
C THR A 64 6.11 -3.32 3.31
N VAL A 65 5.58 -3.27 4.54
CA VAL A 65 6.36 -3.35 5.78
C VAL A 65 6.12 -4.69 6.44
N SER A 66 7.19 -5.47 6.60
CA SER A 66 7.17 -6.75 7.31
C SER A 66 8.39 -6.88 8.22
N ARG A 67 8.16 -7.28 9.49
CA ARG A 67 9.22 -7.48 10.51
C ARG A 67 10.24 -6.33 10.58
N ALA A 68 9.74 -5.09 10.58
CA ALA A 68 10.54 -3.85 10.58
C ALA A 68 11.45 -3.62 9.35
N LYS A 69 11.23 -4.36 8.26
CA LYS A 69 11.86 -4.13 6.96
C LYS A 69 10.83 -3.65 5.94
N VAL A 70 11.27 -2.82 5.01
CA VAL A 70 10.43 -2.36 3.90
C VAL A 70 10.80 -3.18 2.66
N ILE A 71 9.83 -3.78 2.00
CA ILE A 71 10.01 -4.53 0.76
C ILE A 71 9.46 -3.69 -0.39
N CYS A 72 10.30 -3.45 -1.40
CA CYS A 72 9.89 -2.74 -2.60
C CYS A 72 9.05 -3.66 -3.49
N PRO A 73 7.78 -3.33 -3.79
CA PRO A 73 6.97 -4.17 -4.67
C PRO A 73 7.43 -4.12 -6.14
N CYS A 74 8.21 -3.12 -6.54
CA CYS A 74 8.72 -2.99 -7.91
C CYS A 74 9.94 -3.89 -8.22
N CYS A 75 10.86 -4.04 -7.27
CA CYS A 75 12.12 -4.75 -7.50
C CYS A 75 12.46 -5.80 -6.41
N ASN A 76 11.56 -6.01 -5.45
CA ASN A 76 11.68 -6.93 -4.34
C ASN A 76 12.89 -6.70 -3.40
N SER A 77 13.61 -5.59 -3.57
CA SER A 77 14.71 -5.22 -2.68
C SER A 77 14.18 -4.82 -1.30
N SER A 78 14.88 -5.24 -0.25
CA SER A 78 14.56 -4.85 1.12
C SER A 78 15.35 -3.61 1.55
N LEU A 79 14.67 -2.64 2.17
CA LEU A 79 15.31 -1.56 2.90
C LEU A 79 15.29 -1.90 4.39
N ASN A 80 16.42 -1.73 5.05
CA ASN A 80 16.52 -1.96 6.49
C ASN A 80 16.03 -0.74 7.29
N ASP A 81 15.96 -0.92 8.60
CA ASP A 81 15.48 0.08 9.55
C ASP A 81 16.36 1.34 9.57
N LYS A 82 17.69 1.19 9.45
CA LYS A 82 18.64 2.31 9.41
C LYS A 82 18.43 3.19 8.19
N GLU A 83 18.32 2.58 7.00
CA GLU A 83 18.07 3.29 5.74
C GLU A 83 16.72 4.01 5.75
N THR A 84 15.70 3.33 6.26
CA THR A 84 14.35 3.90 6.39
C THR A 84 14.38 5.10 7.33
N ARG A 85 14.96 4.97 8.54
CA ARG A 85 15.08 6.06 9.53
C ARG A 85 15.85 7.25 8.96
N LYS A 86 16.95 7.01 8.24
CA LYS A 86 17.73 8.08 7.61
C LYS A 86 16.89 8.92 6.65
N GLN A 87 16.02 8.29 5.85
CA GLN A 87 15.15 9.04 4.94
C GLN A 87 14.15 9.94 5.67
N PHE A 88 13.63 9.50 6.82
CA PHE A 88 12.77 10.33 7.66
C PHE A 88 13.54 11.49 8.30
N GLN A 89 14.75 11.22 8.80
CA GLN A 89 15.61 12.24 9.43
C GLN A 89 16.09 13.29 8.42
N ASP A 90 16.42 12.87 7.21
CA ASP A 90 16.84 13.73 6.10
C ASP A 90 15.65 14.51 5.47
N GLY A 91 14.42 14.33 5.95
CA GLY A 91 13.22 14.96 5.36
C GLY A 91 12.88 14.46 3.95
N LYS A 92 13.42 13.32 3.53
CA LYS A 92 13.20 12.71 2.20
C LYS A 92 11.98 11.79 2.15
N ALA A 93 11.35 11.52 3.29
CA ALA A 93 10.13 10.73 3.36
C ALA A 93 8.93 11.56 2.88
N GLY A 94 8.13 10.98 1.98
CA GLY A 94 6.97 11.63 1.40
C GLY A 94 5.65 11.18 2.04
N GLN A 95 4.56 11.55 1.35
CA GLN A 95 3.21 11.11 1.66
C GLN A 95 2.45 10.86 0.37
N ARG A 96 1.66 9.78 0.35
CA ARG A 96 0.82 9.43 -0.78
C ARG A 96 -0.59 9.06 -0.35
N MET A 97 -1.58 9.61 -1.05
CA MET A 97 -2.96 9.17 -0.93
C MET A 97 -3.13 7.86 -1.72
N ILE A 98 -3.61 6.81 -1.04
CA ILE A 98 -3.80 5.48 -1.65
C ILE A 98 -5.28 5.27 -2.01
N ALA A 99 -6.17 5.54 -1.06
CA ALA A 99 -7.60 5.39 -1.21
C ALA A 99 -8.34 6.50 -0.45
N VAL A 100 -9.53 6.84 -0.95
CA VAL A 100 -10.50 7.73 -0.30
C VAL A 100 -11.76 6.92 -0.03
N VAL A 101 -12.26 6.99 1.21
CA VAL A 101 -13.50 6.32 1.60
C VAL A 101 -14.57 7.37 1.83
N LEU A 102 -15.61 7.35 1.01
CA LEU A 102 -16.76 8.23 1.12
C LEU A 102 -17.86 7.55 1.94
N HIS A 103 -18.37 8.24 2.95
CA HIS A 103 -19.50 7.77 3.74
C HIS A 103 -20.77 8.46 3.25
N TYR A 104 -21.76 7.67 2.81
CA TYR A 104 -23.08 8.17 2.41
C TYR A 104 -24.11 7.74 3.45
N PRO A 105 -24.52 8.63 4.38
CA PRO A 105 -25.42 8.25 5.47
C PRO A 105 -26.80 7.75 4.99
N ASN A 106 -27.25 8.16 3.81
CA ASN A 106 -28.57 7.83 3.26
C ASN A 106 -28.55 6.80 2.12
N LYS A 107 -27.40 6.19 1.82
CA LYS A 107 -27.35 5.00 0.99
C LYS A 107 -26.97 3.84 1.90
N GLN A 108 -27.95 3.04 2.30
CA GLN A 108 -27.65 1.69 2.78
C GLN A 108 -26.72 1.06 1.75
N ALA A 109 -25.59 0.52 2.19
CA ALA A 109 -24.72 -0.27 1.35
C ALA A 109 -25.58 -1.43 0.83
N GLY A 110 -26.03 -1.31 -0.43
CA GLY A 110 -26.96 -2.25 -1.04
C GLY A 110 -26.39 -3.66 -0.97
N PHE A 111 -27.22 -4.57 -0.48
CA PHE A 111 -27.05 -6.01 -0.54
C PHE A 111 -27.04 -6.49 -1.99
#